data_AF-A0A7C5IRK7-F1
#
_entry.id   AF-A0A7C5IRK7-F1
#
_cell.length_a   1.000
_cell.length_b   1.000
_cell.length_c   1.000
_cell.angle_alpha   90.00
_cell.angle_beta   90.00
_cell.angle_gamma   90.00
#
_symmetry.space_group_name_H-M   'P 1'
#
loop_
_entity.id
_entity.type
_entity.pdbx_description
1 polymer ?
#
loop_
_entity_poly.entity_id
_entity_poly.type
_entity_poly.pdbx_seq_one_letter_code
_entity_poly.pdbx_strand_id
1 'polypeptide(L)' 'MIIKEAEFITSSVMESQCPKPLLPEYAFIGRSNVGKSMLINMLTGKRKLAKVSGSPGKTITMNHFLINKSW' A
#
# COMPACT_ATOMS: atom_id res chain seq x y z
N MET A 1 9.22 4.55 -15.43
CA MET A 1 7.98 5.11 -14.85
C MET A 1 8.37 6.06 -13.73
N ILE A 2 7.87 7.30 -13.74
CA ILE A 2 8.14 8.30 -12.67
C ILE A 2 6.89 8.40 -11.81
N ILE A 3 7.02 8.16 -10.50
CA ILE A 3 5.94 8.36 -9.53
C ILE A 3 5.93 9.85 -9.14
N LYS A 4 4.87 10.56 -9.52
CA LYS A 4 4.65 11.98 -9.21
C LYS A 4 3.73 12.12 -7.99
N GLU A 5 2.68 11.29 -7.93
CA GLU A 5 1.69 11.33 -6.87
C GLU A 5 1.45 9.93 -6.30
N ALA A 6 1.22 9.88 -4.98
CA ALA A 6 0.89 8.66 -4.27
C ALA A 6 0.00 8.99 -3.06
N GLU A 7 -1.18 8.37 -2.97
CA GLU A 7 -2.18 8.67 -1.94
C GLU A 7 -2.68 7.38 -1.29
N PHE A 8 -2.87 7.40 0.02
CA PHE A 8 -3.52 6.29 0.73
C PHE A 8 -5.04 6.38 0.51
N ILE A 9 -5.65 5.29 0.04
CA ILE A 9 -7.08 5.25 -0.25
C ILE A 9 -7.84 4.57 0.88
N THR A 10 -7.49 3.32 1.20
CA THR A 10 -8.22 2.54 2.20
C THR A 10 -7.40 1.39 2.75
N SER A 11 -7.83 0.86 3.90
CA SER A 11 -7.34 -0.36 4.52
C SER A 11 -8.50 -1.33 4.70
N SER A 12 -8.46 -2.44 3.98
CA SER A 12 -9.54 -3.43 3.92
C SER A 12 -9.16 -4.67 4.72
N VAL A 13 -10.08 -5.20 5.54
CA VAL A 13 -9.86 -6.49 6.24
C VAL A 13 -10.36 -7.68 5.43
N MET A 14 -11.28 -7.44 4.49
CA MET A 14 -11.86 -8.44 3.60
C MET A 14 -11.78 -7.96 2.15
N GLU A 15 -11.71 -8.91 1.21
CA GLU A 15 -11.70 -8.62 -0.23
C GLU A 15 -12.91 -7.79 -0.66
N SER A 16 -14.09 -8.09 -0.13
CA SER A 16 -15.34 -7.35 -0.42
C SER A 16 -15.31 -5.87 -0.05
N GLN A 17 -14.35 -5.45 0.77
CA GLN A 17 -14.14 -4.06 1.17
C GLN A 17 -13.05 -3.38 0.34
N CYS A 18 -12.45 -4.07 -0.63
CA CYS A 18 -11.46 -3.48 -1.52
C CYS A 18 -12.15 -2.51 -2.49
N PRO A 19 -11.45 -1.43 -2.90
CA PRO A 19 -11.96 -0.58 -3.95
C PRO A 19 -12.17 -1.39 -5.24
N LYS A 20 -13.08 -0.93 -6.09
CA LYS A 20 -13.26 -1.56 -7.41
C LYS A 20 -11.96 -1.40 -8.23
N PRO A 21 -11.51 -2.44 -8.95
CA PRO A 21 -10.30 -2.38 -9.76
C PRO A 21 -10.57 -1.54 -11.01
N LEU A 22 -10.35 -0.22 -10.90
CA LEU A 22 -10.54 0.73 -11.99
C LEU A 22 -9.27 0.95 -12.82
N LEU A 23 -8.11 0.64 -12.24
CA LEU A 23 -6.78 0.80 -12.84
C LEU A 23 -5.97 -0.47 -12.62
N PRO A 24 -4.92 -0.74 -13.41
CA PRO A 24 -3.98 -1.82 -13.13
C PRO A 24 -3.33 -1.66 -11.76
N GLU A 25 -3.26 -2.75 -10.99
CA GLU A 25 -2.73 -2.75 -9.62
C GLU A 25 -1.50 -3.66 -9.47
N TYR A 26 -0.62 -3.30 -8.52
CA TYR A 26 0.54 -4.10 -8.13
C TYR A 26 0.45 -4.45 -6.64
N ALA A 27 0.42 -5.74 -6.33
CA ALA A 27 0.35 -6.23 -4.96
C ALA A 27 1.75 -6.55 -4.40
N PHE A 28 2.04 -6.07 -3.19
CA PHE A 28 3.25 -6.41 -2.43
C PHE A 28 2.90 -7.35 -1.27
N ILE A 29 3.38 -8.60 -1.32
CA ILE A 29 3.06 -9.66 -0.35
C ILE A 29 4.35 -10.20 0.29
N GLY A 30 4.29 -10.56 1.58
CA GLY A 30 5.43 -11.11 2.32
C GLY A 30 5.21 -11.11 3.83
N ARG A 31 6.07 -11.81 4.59
CA ARG A 31 5.93 -11.96 6.06
C ARG A 31 5.92 -10.61 6.79
N SER A 32 5.45 -10.58 8.03
CA SER A 32 5.48 -9.36 8.84
C SER A 32 6.91 -8.81 8.96
N ASN A 33 7.05 -7.48 8.91
CA ASN A 33 8.32 -6.76 9.07
C ASN A 33 9.45 -7.08 8.08
N VAL A 34 9.17 -7.74 6.94
CA VAL A 34 10.18 -7.97 5.86
C VAL A 34 10.53 -6.71 5.05
N GLY A 35 10.04 -5.53 5.43
CA GLY A 35 10.36 -4.26 4.76
C GLY A 35 9.39 -3.80 3.66
N LYS A 36 8.23 -4.44 3.48
CA LYS A 36 7.22 -4.05 2.46
C LYS A 36 6.85 -2.56 2.50
N SER A 37 6.50 -2.05 3.68
CA SER A 37 6.15 -0.63 3.86
C SER A 37 7.34 0.29 3.56
N MET A 38 8.57 -0.17 3.81
CA MET A 38 9.78 0.60 3.51
C MET A 38 10.04 0.67 2.00
N LEU A 39 9.82 -0.43 1.28
CA LEU A 39 9.86 -0.48 -0.18
C LEU A 39 8.82 0.46 -0.80
N ILE A 40 7.57 0.42 -0.33
CA ILE A 40 6.51 1.32 -0.82
C ILE A 40 6.93 2.79 -0.63
N ASN A 41 7.37 3.15 0.58
CA ASN A 41 7.83 4.50 0.89
C ASN A 41 9.01 4.94 0.01
N MET A 42 9.94 4.03 -0.29
CA MET A 42 11.08 4.28 -1.19
C MET A 42 10.63 4.52 -2.64
N LEU A 43 9.76 3.63 -3.16
CA LEU A 43 9.24 3.74 -4.53
C LEU A 43 8.44 5.03 -4.73
N THR A 44 7.61 5.41 -3.76
CA THR A 44 6.78 6.62 -3.86
C THR A 44 7.49 7.90 -3.44
N GLY A 45 8.74 7.82 -2.96
CA GLY A 45 9.47 8.97 -2.40
C GLY A 45 8.79 9.61 -1.18
N LYS A 46 7.90 8.88 -0.48
CA LYS A 46 7.12 9.40 0.67
C LYS A 46 7.50 8.66 1.94
N ARG A 47 7.96 9.39 2.96
CA ARG A 47 8.48 8.78 4.21
C ARG A 47 7.41 8.16 5.14
N LYS A 48 6.14 8.52 4.99
CA LYS A 48 5.04 8.15 5.90
C LYS A 48 3.78 7.67 5.19
N LEU A 49 3.87 7.24 3.93
CA LEU A 49 2.71 6.79 3.16
C LEU A 49 2.23 5.42 3.66
N ALA A 50 3.12 4.43 3.62
CA ALA A 50 2.88 3.12 4.21
C ALA A 50 3.37 3.14 5.67
N LYS A 51 2.44 2.94 6.61
CA LYS A 51 2.77 2.86 8.04
C LYS A 51 3.62 1.62 8.31
N VAL A 52 4.72 1.80 9.02
CA VAL A 52 5.56 0.72 9.57
C VAL A 52 5.13 0.55 11.03
N SER A 53 4.34 -0.48 11.33
CA SER A 53 4.02 -0.84 12.73
C SER A 53 5.17 -1.66 13.30
N GLY A 54 5.75 -1.22 14.41
CA GLY A 54 6.77 -1.99 15.14
C GLY A 54 6.20 -3.16 15.95
N SER A 55 4.91 -3.09 16.32
CA SER A 55 4.24 -4.11 17.12
C SER A 55 3.58 -5.16 16.23
N PRO A 56 3.88 -6.46 16.39
CA PRO A 56 3.15 -7.53 15.71
C PRO A 56 1.70 -7.54 16.17
N GLY A 57 0.76 -7.20 15.29
CA GLY A 57 -0.68 -7.12 15.60
C GLY A 57 -1.49 -8.05 14.72
N LYS A 58 -2.35 -8.87 15.35
CA LYS A 58 -3.08 -10.05 14.86
C LYS A 58 -4.01 -9.86 13.64
N THR A 59 -4.12 -8.67 13.05
CA THR A 59 -5.04 -8.41 11.93
C THR A 59 -4.26 -7.98 10.70
N ILE A 60 -4.32 -8.79 9.64
CA ILE A 60 -3.70 -8.50 8.35
C ILE A 60 -4.70 -7.66 7.56
N THR A 61 -4.32 -6.44 7.17
CA THR A 61 -5.14 -5.58 6.30
C THR A 61 -4.48 -5.38 4.94
N MET A 62 -5.31 -5.20 3.92
CA MET A 62 -4.92 -4.84 2.56
C MET A 62 -4.96 -3.32 2.42
N ASN A 63 -3.80 -2.69 2.28
CA ASN A 63 -3.69 -1.24 2.12
C ASN A 63 -3.60 -0.88 0.65
N HIS A 64 -4.51 -0.04 0.18
CA HIS A 64 -4.54 0.43 -1.21
C HIS A 64 -3.97 1.84 -1.31
N PHE A 65 -3.07 2.02 -2.28
CA PHE A 65 -2.44 3.29 -2.58
C PHE A 65 -2.69 3.65 -4.04
N LEU A 66 -3.23 4.83 -4.30
CA LEU A 66 -3.43 5.35 -5.64
C LEU A 66 -2.15 6.03 -6.12
N ILE A 67 -1.63 5.59 -7.27
CA ILE A 67 -0.40 6.11 -7.87
C ILE A 67 -0.77 6.93 -9.11
N ASN A 68 -0.25 8.15 -9.20
CA ASN A 68 -0.36 9.06 -10.35
C ASN A 68 -1.78 9.39 -10.88
N LYS A 69 -2.87 8.86 -10.29
CA LYS A 69 -4.27 9.07 -10.69
C LYS A 69 -4.56 8.84 -12.19
N SER A 70 -3.62 8.23 -12.90
CA SER A 70 -3.58 8.04 -14.35
C SER A 70 -2.52 6.99 -14.66
N TRP A 71 -2.73 6.22 -15.73
CA TRP A 71 -1.78 5.22 -16.21
C TRP A 71 -0.90 5.81 -17.32
#